data_AF-A0A935TZ41-F1
#
_entry.id   AF-A0A935TZ41-F1
#
_cell.length_a   1.000
_cell.length_b   1.000
_cell.length_c   1.000
_cell.angle_alpha   90.00
_cell.angle_beta   90.00
_cell.angle_gamma   90.00
#
_symmetry.space_group_name_H-M   'P 1'
#
loop_
_entity.id
_entity.type
_entity.pdbx_description
1 polymer ?
#
loop_
_entity_poly.entity_id
_entity_poly.type
_entity_poly.pdbx_seq_one_letter_code
_entity_poly.pdbx_strand_id
1 'polypeptide(L)'
;MGAAVAVVVVSSQTPGAAATRATEARVAALAQSLRALAALGAEAPRLEAELATASRQRCGSGERPPVLPCLLLLAQEVCASRPAAARASCVAAADVMLVNLRSANDWVDEATRVRLVRGAADYHRALLEELSARYAALAAELVLEESSLLAELALERAPASPLGAPSAPARASVPTVQPAVLDRFCSRRDHRIRPPRCNAPSATCVPSLSWQRCVAALAWFVTQEPAVVVPAPRSTSTVPADHSPAGEPP
;
A
#
# COMPACT_ATOMS: atom_id res chain seq x y z
N MET A 1 -44.05 -33.44 -24.64
CA MET A 1 -43.44 -32.72 -23.49
C MET A 1 -41.97 -33.09 -23.45
N GLY A 2 -41.09 -32.16 -23.81
CA GLY A 2 -39.64 -32.35 -23.74
C GLY A 2 -39.02 -30.97 -23.53
N ALA A 3 -38.49 -30.72 -22.34
CA ALA A 3 -37.83 -29.47 -22.00
C ALA A 3 -36.37 -29.52 -22.44
N ALA A 4 -35.99 -28.63 -23.35
CA ALA A 4 -34.59 -28.41 -23.69
C ALA A 4 -33.97 -27.46 -22.65
N VAL A 5 -32.91 -27.91 -21.99
CA VAL A 5 -32.09 -27.10 -21.07
C VAL A 5 -31.09 -26.32 -21.92
N ALA A 6 -31.23 -25.00 -21.95
CA ALA A 6 -30.23 -24.11 -22.54
C ALA A 6 -29.04 -23.95 -21.59
N VAL A 7 -27.90 -24.52 -21.95
CA VAL A 7 -26.63 -24.27 -21.27
C VAL A 7 -26.14 -22.90 -21.73
N VAL A 8 -26.25 -21.90 -20.85
CA VAL A 8 -25.60 -20.60 -21.03
C VAL A 8 -24.11 -20.81 -20.82
N VAL A 9 -23.36 -20.91 -21.91
CA VAL A 9 -21.90 -20.81 -21.88
C VAL A 9 -21.58 -19.35 -21.52
N VAL A 10 -21.24 -19.10 -20.26
CA VAL A 10 -20.67 -17.82 -19.85
C VAL A 10 -19.27 -17.75 -20.44
N SER A 11 -19.15 -17.10 -21.60
CA SER A 11 -17.85 -16.82 -22.20
C SER A 11 -17.02 -15.98 -21.24
N SER A 12 -15.87 -16.50 -20.83
CA SER A 12 -14.80 -15.77 -20.16
C SER A 12 -14.29 -14.67 -21.11
N GLN A 13 -14.90 -13.49 -21.05
CA GLN A 13 -14.37 -12.34 -21.78
C GLN A 13 -13.01 -12.00 -21.19
N THR A 14 -11.97 -12.21 -21.99
CA THR A 14 -10.65 -11.62 -21.77
C THR A 14 -10.85 -10.13 -21.51
N PRO A 15 -10.29 -9.56 -20.43
CA PRO A 15 -10.39 -8.13 -20.18
C PRO A 15 -9.91 -7.40 -21.43
N GLY A 16 -10.79 -6.62 -22.07
CA GLY A 16 -10.46 -5.91 -23.30
C GLY A 16 -9.28 -4.97 -23.08
N ALA A 17 -8.52 -4.67 -24.13
CA ALA A 17 -7.30 -3.84 -24.07
C ALA A 17 -7.47 -2.46 -23.37
N ALA A 18 -8.70 -1.95 -23.25
CA ALA A 18 -9.02 -0.76 -22.46
C ALA A 18 -8.92 -1.01 -20.94
N ALA A 19 -9.39 -2.16 -20.44
CA ALA A 19 -9.30 -2.54 -19.03
C ALA A 19 -7.85 -2.76 -18.60
N THR A 20 -7.02 -3.33 -19.48
CA THR A 20 -5.57 -3.49 -19.25
C THR A 20 -4.87 -2.13 -19.13
N ARG A 21 -5.08 -1.22 -20.08
CA ARG A 21 -4.52 0.14 -20.04
C ARG A 21 -4.96 0.95 -18.81
N ALA A 22 -6.22 0.83 -18.42
CA ALA A 22 -6.71 1.46 -17.19
C ALA A 22 -6.05 0.89 -15.92
N THR A 23 -5.67 -0.38 -15.94
CA THR A 23 -4.95 -1.02 -14.83
C THR A 23 -3.50 -0.57 -14.77
N GLU A 24 -2.80 -0.53 -15.90
CA GLU A 24 -1.42 -0.03 -16.00
C GLU A 24 -1.31 1.43 -15.54
N ALA A 25 -2.22 2.30 -15.98
CA ALA A 25 -2.25 3.70 -15.57
C ALA A 25 -2.46 3.85 -14.05
N ARG A 26 -3.33 3.03 -13.45
CA ARG A 26 -3.55 3.01 -12.00
C ARG A 26 -2.31 2.57 -11.23
N VAL A 27 -1.65 1.50 -11.68
CA VAL A 27 -0.40 1.02 -11.07
C VAL A 27 0.70 2.08 -11.15
N ALA A 28 0.84 2.74 -12.31
CA ALA A 28 1.82 3.80 -12.49
C ALA A 28 1.56 5.01 -11.58
N ALA A 29 0.30 5.43 -11.46
CA ALA A 29 -0.10 6.53 -10.58
C ALA A 29 0.19 6.21 -9.11
N LEU A 30 -0.16 5.00 -8.66
CA LEU A 30 0.17 4.54 -7.32
C LEU A 30 1.69 4.56 -7.08
N ALA A 31 2.47 3.95 -7.96
CA ALA A 31 3.93 3.91 -7.84
C ALA A 31 4.56 5.31 -7.80
N GLN A 32 3.96 6.29 -8.47
CA GLN A 32 4.35 7.69 -8.36
C GLN A 32 4.04 8.27 -6.98
N SER A 33 2.83 8.04 -6.44
CA SER A 33 2.47 8.48 -5.09
C SER A 33 3.36 7.87 -4.00
N LEU A 34 3.77 6.61 -4.14
CA LEU A 34 4.68 5.96 -3.18
C LEU A 34 6.08 6.54 -3.21
N ARG A 35 6.61 6.78 -4.42
CA ARG A 35 7.90 7.47 -4.57
C ARG A 35 7.84 8.89 -4.02
N ALA A 36 6.73 9.60 -4.23
CA ALA A 36 6.53 10.93 -3.71
C ALA A 36 6.49 10.94 -2.18
N LEU A 37 5.78 9.98 -1.56
CA LEU A 37 5.74 9.80 -0.12
C LEU A 37 7.13 9.49 0.46
N ALA A 38 7.85 8.52 -0.13
CA ALA A 38 9.20 8.17 0.29
C ALA A 38 10.17 9.35 0.16
N ALA A 39 10.03 10.17 -0.89
CA ALA A 39 10.86 11.36 -1.11
C ALA A 39 10.65 12.47 -0.08
N LEU A 40 9.54 12.46 0.69
CA LEU A 40 9.35 13.41 1.79
C LEU A 40 10.29 13.14 2.97
N GLY A 41 10.69 11.87 3.21
CA GLY A 41 11.55 11.49 4.32
C GLY A 41 11.08 12.07 5.67
N ALA A 42 11.94 12.84 6.33
CA ALA A 42 11.66 13.46 7.63
C ALA A 42 10.52 14.49 7.63
N GLU A 43 10.10 15.01 6.45
CA GLU A 43 8.97 15.94 6.34
C GLU A 43 7.62 15.22 6.36
N ALA A 44 7.58 13.90 6.15
CA ALA A 44 6.33 13.15 6.06
C ALA A 44 5.46 13.27 7.33
N PRO A 45 5.99 13.11 8.57
CA PRO A 45 5.17 13.25 9.78
C PRO A 45 4.58 14.66 9.96
N ARG A 46 5.31 15.69 9.53
CA ARG A 46 4.84 17.08 9.58
C ARG A 46 3.66 17.30 8.63
N LEU A 47 3.78 16.82 7.39
CA LEU A 47 2.69 16.90 6.41
C LEU A 47 1.46 16.10 6.88
N GLU A 48 1.66 14.91 7.44
CA GLU A 48 0.57 14.09 7.98
C GLU A 48 -0.18 14.81 9.11
N ALA A 49 0.54 15.42 10.06
CA ALA A 49 -0.06 16.19 11.15
C ALA A 49 -0.85 17.41 10.65
N GLU A 50 -0.34 18.12 9.64
CA GLU A 50 -1.01 19.25 9.00
C GLU A 50 -2.30 18.82 8.31
N LEU A 51 -2.24 17.77 7.49
CA LEU A 51 -3.38 17.18 6.80
C LEU A 51 -4.44 16.66 7.77
N ALA A 52 -4.03 15.96 8.84
CA ALA A 52 -4.94 15.44 9.85
C ALA A 52 -5.66 16.58 10.60
N THR A 53 -4.94 17.66 10.92
CA THR A 53 -5.52 18.84 11.58
C THR A 53 -6.51 19.55 10.67
N ALA A 54 -6.12 19.85 9.43
CA ALA A 54 -6.96 20.57 8.50
C ALA A 54 -8.18 19.73 8.05
N SER A 55 -8.03 18.41 7.93
CA SER A 55 -9.12 17.48 7.66
C SER A 55 -10.18 17.52 8.75
N ARG A 56 -9.78 17.48 10.03
CA ARG A 56 -10.72 17.62 11.16
C ARG A 56 -11.44 18.96 11.16
N GLN A 57 -10.72 20.05 10.87
CA GLN A 57 -11.28 21.40 10.92
C GLN A 57 -12.24 21.71 9.77
N ARG A 58 -11.99 21.16 8.57
CA ARG A 58 -12.69 21.58 7.34
C ARG A 58 -13.52 20.48 6.68
N CYS A 59 -13.10 19.22 6.81
CA CYS A 59 -13.75 18.09 6.16
C CYS A 59 -14.53 17.20 7.13
N GLY A 60 -14.31 17.32 8.44
CA GLY A 60 -15.06 16.62 9.47
C GLY A 60 -16.24 17.44 9.98
N SER A 61 -17.42 16.82 10.10
CA SER A 61 -18.60 17.42 10.73
C SER A 61 -18.98 16.71 12.04
N GLY A 62 -17.99 16.22 12.80
CA GLY A 62 -18.19 15.49 14.05
C GLY A 62 -18.08 13.97 13.86
N GLU A 63 -19.21 13.28 13.71
CA GLU A 63 -19.29 11.81 13.76
C GLU A 63 -19.08 11.09 12.43
N ARG A 64 -19.06 11.81 11.31
CA ARG A 64 -18.93 11.21 9.98
C ARG A 64 -17.49 11.27 9.48
N PRO A 65 -16.98 10.19 8.87
CA PRO A 65 -15.68 10.24 8.22
C PRO A 65 -15.70 11.29 7.10
N PRO A 66 -14.59 12.02 6.89
CA PRO A 66 -14.52 13.05 5.87
C PRO A 66 -14.77 12.49 4.47
N VAL A 67 -15.51 13.23 3.66
CA VAL A 67 -15.84 12.84 2.28
C VAL A 67 -14.64 13.04 1.36
N LEU A 68 -14.45 12.12 0.40
CA LEU A 68 -13.28 12.13 -0.49
C LEU A 68 -13.05 13.46 -1.22
N PRO A 69 -14.10 14.10 -1.81
CA PRO A 69 -13.88 15.33 -2.56
C PRO A 69 -13.30 16.46 -1.70
N CYS A 70 -13.68 16.55 -0.43
CA CYS A 70 -13.12 17.55 0.49
C CYS A 70 -11.65 17.28 0.76
N LEU A 71 -11.28 16.02 1.00
CA LEU A 71 -9.89 15.63 1.25
C LEU A 71 -8.98 15.94 0.06
N LEU A 72 -9.44 15.67 -1.16
CA LEU A 72 -8.66 15.97 -2.38
C LEU A 72 -8.43 17.47 -2.56
N LEU A 73 -9.44 18.31 -2.33
CA LEU A 73 -9.28 19.77 -2.36
C LEU A 73 -8.34 20.25 -1.26
N LEU A 74 -8.46 19.69 -0.05
CA LEU A 74 -7.59 20.01 1.06
C LEU A 74 -6.11 19.70 0.75
N ALA A 75 -5.81 18.53 0.15
CA ALA A 75 -4.45 18.19 -0.26
C ALA A 75 -3.84 19.24 -1.20
N GLN A 76 -4.63 19.69 -2.20
CA GLN A 76 -4.20 20.70 -3.15
C GLN A 76 -3.88 22.03 -2.46
N GLU A 77 -4.73 22.45 -1.52
CA GLU A 77 -4.56 23.69 -0.77
C GLU A 77 -3.35 23.64 0.17
N VAL A 78 -3.18 22.56 0.95
CA VAL A 78 -2.01 22.37 1.83
C VAL A 78 -0.72 22.39 1.02
N CYS A 79 -0.72 21.75 -0.15
CA CYS A 79 0.45 21.71 -1.02
C CYS A 79 0.64 22.97 -1.89
N ALA A 80 -0.30 23.92 -1.90
CA ALA A 80 -0.24 25.08 -2.79
C ALA A 80 0.96 25.99 -2.50
N SER A 81 1.33 26.11 -1.22
CA SER A 81 2.46 26.94 -0.75
C SER A 81 3.83 26.37 -1.11
N ARG A 82 3.90 25.10 -1.54
CA ARG A 82 5.16 24.45 -1.95
C ARG A 82 5.64 24.99 -3.30
N PRO A 83 6.96 24.99 -3.58
CA PRO A 83 7.49 25.31 -4.90
C PRO A 83 6.84 24.47 -5.99
N ALA A 84 6.66 25.04 -7.19
CA ALA A 84 5.97 24.36 -8.30
C ALA A 84 6.55 22.96 -8.62
N ALA A 85 7.87 22.81 -8.56
CA ALA A 85 8.56 21.55 -8.76
C ALA A 85 8.24 20.48 -7.70
N ALA A 86 7.93 20.89 -6.46
CA ALA A 86 7.62 19.98 -5.34
C ALA A 86 6.11 19.78 -5.13
N ARG A 87 5.27 20.64 -5.71
CA ARG A 87 3.81 20.62 -5.50
C ARG A 87 3.18 19.31 -5.94
N ALA A 88 3.53 18.80 -7.13
CA ALA A 88 2.98 17.55 -7.63
C ALA A 88 3.32 16.36 -6.72
N SER A 89 4.56 16.28 -6.22
CA SER A 89 4.97 15.25 -5.27
C SER A 89 4.27 15.40 -3.92
N CYS A 90 4.12 16.63 -3.41
CA CYS A 90 3.36 16.89 -2.19
C CYS A 90 1.92 16.40 -2.31
N VAL A 91 1.21 16.74 -3.41
CA VAL A 91 -0.18 16.31 -3.63
C VAL A 91 -0.26 14.79 -3.71
N ALA A 92 0.62 14.15 -4.48
CA ALA A 92 0.62 12.70 -4.62
C ALA A 92 0.87 11.96 -3.28
N ALA A 93 1.71 12.51 -2.41
CA ALA A 93 1.94 11.97 -1.06
C ALA A 93 0.76 12.25 -0.12
N ALA A 94 0.20 13.47 -0.18
CA ALA A 94 -0.96 13.87 0.60
C ALA A 94 -2.19 13.01 0.28
N ASP A 95 -2.40 12.63 -0.98
CA ASP A 95 -3.46 11.71 -1.39
C ASP A 95 -3.35 10.36 -0.67
N VAL A 96 -2.14 9.80 -0.57
CA VAL A 96 -1.90 8.53 0.17
C VAL A 96 -2.19 8.71 1.66
N MET A 97 -1.66 9.78 2.27
CA MET A 97 -1.88 10.08 3.69
C MET A 97 -3.36 10.27 4.03
N LEU A 98 -4.12 10.98 3.19
CA LEU A 98 -5.54 11.23 3.43
C LEU A 98 -6.42 9.99 3.18
N VAL A 99 -6.07 9.16 2.20
CA VAL A 99 -6.70 7.85 2.02
C VAL A 99 -6.45 6.98 3.24
N ASN A 100 -5.23 7.00 3.79
CA ASN A 100 -4.85 6.27 4.99
C ASN A 100 -5.58 6.80 6.24
N LEU A 101 -5.65 8.12 6.41
CA LEU A 101 -6.40 8.74 7.51
C LEU A 101 -7.89 8.39 7.44
N ARG A 102 -8.45 8.35 6.24
CA ARG A 102 -9.84 7.94 6.04
C ARG A 102 -10.02 6.45 6.32
N SER A 103 -9.12 5.59 5.83
CA SER A 103 -9.19 4.14 6.00
C SER A 103 -9.16 3.73 7.47
N ALA A 104 -8.47 4.48 8.32
CA ALA A 104 -8.47 4.28 9.77
C ALA A 104 -9.87 4.19 10.38
N ASN A 105 -10.80 5.03 9.93
CA ASN A 105 -12.16 5.04 10.44
C ASN A 105 -12.98 3.82 10.01
N ASP A 106 -12.58 3.17 8.92
CA ASP A 106 -13.25 1.97 8.41
C ASP A 106 -12.60 0.68 8.89
N TRP A 107 -11.29 0.72 9.17
CA TRP A 107 -10.50 -0.45 9.54
C TRP A 107 -10.41 -0.66 11.03
N VAL A 108 -10.37 0.42 11.82
CA VAL A 108 -10.33 0.35 13.27
C VAL A 108 -11.76 0.49 13.78
N ASP A 109 -12.32 -0.62 14.26
CA ASP A 109 -13.67 -0.67 14.81
C ASP A 109 -13.84 0.28 16.01
N GLU A 110 -15.09 0.66 16.27
CA GLU A 110 -15.41 1.64 17.32
C GLU A 110 -14.96 1.17 18.71
N ALA A 111 -15.09 -0.12 19.01
CA ALA A 111 -14.65 -0.67 20.31
C ALA A 111 -13.14 -0.49 20.52
N THR A 112 -12.35 -0.73 19.47
CA THR A 112 -10.91 -0.49 19.47
C THR A 112 -10.59 1.00 19.58
N ARG A 113 -11.28 1.88 18.83
CA ARG A 113 -11.10 3.33 18.97
C ARG A 113 -11.37 3.81 20.40
N VAL A 114 -12.49 3.40 21.00
CA VAL A 114 -12.83 3.73 22.39
C VAL A 114 -11.76 3.22 23.36
N ARG A 115 -11.22 2.02 23.14
CA ARG A 115 -10.10 1.48 23.94
C ARG A 115 -8.86 2.37 23.83
N LEU A 116 -8.48 2.76 22.61
CA LEU A 116 -7.31 3.62 22.38
C LEU A 116 -7.50 5.00 23.02
N VAL A 117 -8.67 5.63 22.87
CA VAL A 117 -9.00 6.93 23.48
C VAL A 117 -8.89 6.87 25.01
N ARG A 118 -9.31 5.78 25.64
CA ARG A 118 -9.27 5.62 27.10
C ARG A 118 -7.89 5.27 27.64
N GLY A 119 -7.09 4.53 26.87
CA GLY A 119 -5.84 3.93 27.34
C GLY A 119 -4.57 4.66 26.93
N ALA A 120 -4.61 5.48 25.88
CA ALA A 120 -3.41 6.14 25.34
C ALA A 120 -3.34 7.61 25.75
N ALA A 121 -2.16 8.05 26.21
CA ALA A 121 -1.88 9.47 26.44
C ALA A 121 -1.90 10.29 25.13
N ASP A 122 -1.53 9.65 24.02
CA ASP A 122 -1.61 10.20 22.68
C ASP A 122 -2.42 9.25 21.79
N TYR A 123 -3.71 9.57 21.62
CA TYR A 123 -4.62 8.79 20.80
C TYR A 123 -4.17 8.67 19.34
N HIS A 124 -3.59 9.74 18.77
CA HIS A 124 -3.22 9.73 17.35
C HIS A 124 -2.07 8.77 17.11
N ARG A 125 -1.03 8.82 17.94
CA ARG A 125 0.09 7.87 17.87
C ARG A 125 -0.38 6.43 18.06
N ALA A 126 -1.24 6.17 19.05
CA ALA A 126 -1.75 4.83 19.31
C ALA A 126 -2.62 4.30 18.16
N LEU A 127 -3.38 5.17 17.49
CA LEU A 127 -4.12 4.82 16.28
C LEU A 127 -3.19 4.46 15.12
N LEU A 128 -2.08 5.19 14.93
CA LEU A 128 -1.07 4.88 13.91
C LEU A 128 -0.37 3.55 14.19
N GLU A 129 -0.06 3.24 15.45
CA GLU A 129 0.50 1.95 15.87
C GLU A 129 -0.48 0.79 15.58
N GLU A 130 -1.76 0.94 15.93
CA GLU A 130 -2.81 -0.06 15.62
C GLU A 130 -2.96 -0.27 14.10
N LEU A 131 -2.96 0.82 13.33
CA LEU A 131 -2.98 0.74 11.85
C LEU A 131 -1.76 0.01 11.31
N SER A 132 -0.56 0.34 11.82
CA SER A 132 0.68 -0.31 11.43
C SER A 132 0.62 -1.82 11.68
N ALA A 133 0.13 -2.24 12.86
CA ALA A 133 -0.05 -3.66 13.17
C ALA A 133 -1.03 -4.36 12.23
N ARG A 134 -2.16 -3.72 11.90
CA ARG A 134 -3.14 -4.26 10.93
C ARG A 134 -2.55 -4.34 9.52
N TYR A 135 -1.72 -3.39 9.12
CA TYR A 135 -1.04 -3.40 7.83
C TYR A 135 0.06 -4.46 7.76
N ALA A 136 0.81 -4.67 8.84
CA ALA A 136 1.77 -5.77 8.95
C ALA A 136 1.08 -7.12 8.78
N ALA A 137 -0.07 -7.33 9.43
CA ALA A 137 -0.87 -8.53 9.27
C ALA A 137 -1.35 -8.71 7.81
N LEU A 138 -1.81 -7.63 7.17
CA LEU A 138 -2.21 -7.68 5.76
C LEU A 138 -1.02 -8.01 4.83
N ALA A 139 0.15 -7.45 5.09
CA ALA A 139 1.37 -7.74 4.33
C ALA A 139 1.79 -9.21 4.49
N ALA A 140 1.68 -9.77 5.70
CA ALA A 140 1.93 -11.18 5.94
C ALA A 140 0.95 -12.08 5.17
N GLU A 141 -0.35 -11.75 5.17
CA GLU A 141 -1.34 -12.47 4.36
C GLU A 141 -1.01 -12.44 2.87
N LEU A 142 -0.59 -11.28 2.34
CA LEU A 142 -0.19 -11.14 0.94
C LEU A 142 0.99 -12.06 0.61
N VAL A 143 2.03 -12.10 1.46
CA VAL A 143 3.21 -12.96 1.27
C VAL A 143 2.82 -14.44 1.30
N LEU A 144 1.91 -14.83 2.20
CA LEU A 144 1.42 -16.20 2.29
C LEU A 144 0.60 -16.59 1.05
N GLU A 145 -0.21 -15.68 0.51
CA GLU A 145 -1.02 -15.93 -0.69
C GLU A 145 -0.22 -15.76 -2.00
N GLU A 146 0.92 -15.06 -2.01
CA GLU A 146 1.68 -14.71 -3.22
C GLU A 146 2.04 -15.94 -4.07
N SER A 147 2.49 -17.02 -3.45
CA SER A 147 2.84 -18.26 -4.16
C SER A 147 1.65 -18.87 -4.90
N SER A 148 0.48 -18.90 -4.27
CA SER A 148 -0.77 -19.39 -4.88
C SER A 148 -1.23 -18.47 -6.03
N LEU A 149 -1.11 -17.16 -5.84
CA LEU A 149 -1.48 -16.14 -6.81
C LEU A 149 -0.59 -16.19 -8.06
N LEU A 150 0.72 -16.36 -7.86
CA LEU A 150 1.68 -16.53 -8.95
C LEU A 150 1.41 -17.81 -9.75
N ALA A 151 1.08 -18.92 -9.07
CA ALA A 151 0.72 -20.18 -9.74
C ALA A 151 -0.55 -20.03 -10.61
N GLU A 152 -1.59 -19.37 -10.09
CA GLU A 152 -2.80 -19.09 -10.87
C GLU A 152 -2.55 -18.16 -12.07
N LEU A 153 -1.78 -17.08 -11.87
CA LEU A 153 -1.44 -16.16 -12.97
C LEU A 153 -0.59 -16.84 -14.04
N ALA A 154 0.28 -17.78 -13.66
CA ALA A 154 1.06 -18.58 -14.60
C ALA A 154 0.15 -19.52 -15.41
N LEU A 155 -0.85 -20.14 -14.77
CA LEU A 155 -1.86 -20.96 -15.44
C LEU A 155 -2.71 -20.16 -16.44
N GLU A 156 -3.09 -18.92 -16.10
CA GLU A 156 -3.86 -18.05 -17.00
C GLU A 156 -3.06 -17.51 -18.17
N ARG A 157 -1.77 -17.21 -17.95
CA ARG A 157 -0.89 -16.70 -19.01
C ARG A 157 -0.36 -17.78 -19.92
N ALA A 158 -0.39 -19.05 -19.51
CA ALA A 158 0.06 -20.15 -20.34
C ALA A 158 -0.76 -20.13 -21.64
N PRO A 159 -0.17 -19.72 -22.79
CA PRO A 159 -0.84 -19.96 -24.05
C PRO A 159 -0.99 -21.47 -24.18
N ALA A 160 -2.06 -21.93 -24.83
CA ALA A 160 -2.13 -23.30 -25.32
C ALA A 160 -1.04 -23.46 -26.41
N SER A 161 0.22 -23.59 -25.99
CA SER A 161 1.37 -23.65 -26.88
C SER A 161 2.17 -24.91 -26.66
N PRO A 162 2.68 -25.49 -27.74
CA PRO A 162 3.19 -26.85 -27.76
C PRO A 162 4.60 -26.91 -27.17
N LEU A 163 4.81 -27.99 -26.41
CA LEU A 163 6.08 -28.58 -25.98
C LEU A 163 7.33 -27.96 -26.62
N GLY A 164 8.02 -27.06 -25.91
CA GLY A 164 9.21 -26.41 -26.45
C GLY A 164 10.13 -25.74 -25.43
N ALA A 165 11.24 -26.42 -25.15
CA ALA A 165 12.53 -25.97 -24.59
C ALA A 165 12.64 -25.52 -23.11
N PRO A 166 13.63 -26.06 -22.36
CA PRO A 166 13.91 -25.69 -20.97
C PRO A 166 14.57 -24.30 -20.86
N SER A 167 14.08 -23.47 -19.94
CA SER A 167 14.65 -22.16 -19.62
C SER A 167 15.68 -22.25 -18.50
N ALA A 168 16.75 -21.45 -18.61
CA ALA A 168 17.84 -21.38 -17.63
C ALA A 168 17.40 -20.72 -16.30
N PRO A 169 18.05 -21.05 -15.16
CA PRO A 169 17.68 -20.51 -13.86
C PRO A 169 17.98 -19.02 -13.73
N ALA A 170 16.98 -18.23 -13.35
CA ALA A 170 17.12 -16.81 -13.07
C ALA A 170 17.78 -16.56 -11.70
N ARG A 171 18.65 -15.54 -11.62
CA ARG A 171 19.25 -15.07 -10.35
C ARG A 171 18.17 -14.53 -9.42
N ALA A 172 18.33 -14.77 -8.12
CA ALA A 172 17.43 -14.29 -7.08
C ALA A 172 17.52 -12.77 -6.92
N SER A 173 16.54 -12.05 -7.47
CA SER A 173 16.27 -10.64 -7.16
C SER A 173 15.54 -10.54 -5.82
N VAL A 174 15.65 -9.40 -5.13
CA VAL A 174 14.75 -9.05 -4.02
C VAL A 174 13.30 -9.25 -4.51
N PRO A 175 12.45 -9.96 -3.76
CA PRO A 175 11.07 -10.22 -4.18
C PRO A 175 10.30 -8.90 -4.22
N THR A 176 10.20 -8.33 -5.41
CA THR A 176 9.23 -7.26 -5.68
C THR A 176 7.90 -7.93 -5.93
N VAL A 177 6.94 -7.75 -5.03
CA VAL A 177 5.57 -8.25 -5.24
C VAL A 177 5.07 -7.71 -6.57
N GLN A 178 4.66 -8.62 -7.47
CA GLN A 178 4.18 -8.20 -8.78
C GLN A 178 2.86 -7.41 -8.63
N PRO A 179 2.67 -6.27 -9.32
CA PRO A 179 1.44 -5.49 -9.21
C PRO A 179 0.16 -6.29 -9.47
N ALA A 180 0.22 -7.29 -10.35
CA ALA A 180 -0.90 -8.20 -10.63
C ALA A 180 -1.26 -9.11 -9.44
N VAL A 181 -0.27 -9.54 -8.65
CA VAL A 181 -0.47 -10.33 -7.43
C VAL A 181 -1.17 -9.46 -6.38
N LEU A 182 -0.67 -8.24 -6.17
CA LEU A 182 -1.25 -7.26 -5.25
C LEU A 182 -2.71 -6.93 -5.60
N ASP A 183 -2.98 -6.65 -6.89
CA ASP A 183 -4.33 -6.35 -7.38
C ASP A 183 -5.30 -7.52 -7.12
N ARG A 184 -4.88 -8.74 -7.45
CA ARG A 184 -5.68 -9.96 -7.29
C ARG A 184 -5.90 -10.31 -5.82
N PHE A 185 -4.90 -10.12 -4.97
CA PHE A 185 -5.02 -10.27 -3.51
C PHE A 185 -6.05 -9.29 -2.93
N CYS A 186 -5.88 -7.99 -3.19
CA CYS A 186 -6.78 -6.96 -2.68
C CYS A 186 -8.21 -7.14 -3.21
N SER A 187 -8.38 -7.57 -4.46
CA SER A 187 -9.69 -7.90 -5.04
C SER A 187 -10.35 -9.09 -4.33
N ARG A 188 -9.62 -10.22 -4.16
CA ARG A 188 -10.14 -11.39 -3.43
C ARG A 188 -10.55 -11.06 -2.01
N ARG A 189 -9.70 -10.33 -1.30
CA ARG A 189 -9.96 -9.94 0.09
C ARG A 189 -11.18 -9.04 0.18
N ASP A 190 -11.35 -8.08 -0.74
CA ASP A 190 -12.56 -7.26 -0.80
C ASP A 190 -13.82 -8.10 -1.01
N HIS A 191 -13.77 -9.10 -1.90
CA HIS A 191 -14.89 -10.02 -2.11
C HIS A 191 -15.23 -10.84 -0.86
N ARG A 192 -14.24 -11.23 -0.04
CA ARG A 192 -14.46 -11.96 1.22
C ARG A 192 -15.07 -11.06 2.31
N ILE A 193 -14.66 -9.79 2.38
CA ILE A 193 -15.06 -8.87 3.44
C ILE A 193 -16.42 -8.21 3.14
N ARG A 194 -16.76 -7.98 1.86
CA ARG A 194 -18.05 -7.39 1.50
C ARG A 194 -19.20 -8.38 1.69
N PRO A 195 -20.31 -7.97 2.32
CA PRO A 195 -21.54 -8.75 2.27
C PRO A 195 -22.02 -8.90 0.82
N PRO A 196 -22.69 -10.01 0.47
CA PRO A 196 -23.09 -10.38 -0.90
C PRO A 196 -24.24 -9.53 -1.47
N ARG A 197 -24.26 -8.21 -1.22
CA ARG A 197 -25.27 -7.28 -1.77
C ARG A 197 -24.76 -6.49 -2.99
N CYS A 198 -23.52 -6.70 -3.42
CA CYS A 198 -22.95 -6.12 -4.64
C CYS A 198 -22.86 -7.16 -5.78
N ASN A 199 -23.98 -7.81 -6.11
CA ASN A 199 -23.98 -8.95 -7.05
C ASN A 199 -24.18 -8.57 -8.53
N ALA A 200 -24.34 -7.27 -8.85
CA ALA A 200 -24.50 -6.82 -10.22
C ALA A 200 -23.28 -5.99 -10.66
N PRO A 201 -22.80 -6.17 -11.90
CA PRO A 201 -21.82 -5.27 -12.52
C PRO A 201 -22.50 -3.94 -12.88
N SER A 202 -23.06 -3.24 -11.89
CA SER A 202 -23.51 -1.87 -12.08
C SER A 202 -22.27 -0.97 -12.04
N ALA A 203 -22.20 0.00 -12.96
CA ALA A 203 -21.12 1.00 -13.03
C ALA A 203 -20.94 1.83 -11.73
N THR A 204 -21.84 1.66 -10.76
CA THR A 204 -21.81 2.23 -9.41
C THR A 204 -21.05 1.37 -8.39
N CYS A 205 -20.73 0.11 -8.69
CA CYS A 205 -19.70 -0.65 -8.00
C CYS A 205 -18.33 -0.18 -8.47
N VAL A 206 -18.00 1.07 -8.11
CA VAL A 206 -16.64 1.59 -8.14
C VAL A 206 -15.74 0.56 -7.45
N PRO A 207 -14.53 0.24 -7.99
CA PRO A 207 -13.57 -0.62 -7.29
C PRO A 207 -13.54 -0.16 -5.85
N SER A 208 -13.85 -1.09 -4.97
CA SER A 208 -14.25 -0.76 -3.62
C SER A 208 -13.22 0.15 -2.97
N LEU A 209 -13.69 1.09 -2.15
CA LEU A 209 -12.81 1.83 -1.25
C LEU A 209 -11.87 0.85 -0.51
N SER A 210 -12.31 -0.37 -0.22
CA SER A 210 -11.52 -1.46 0.34
C SER A 210 -10.30 -1.89 -0.50
N TRP A 211 -10.38 -1.95 -1.84
CA TRP A 211 -9.21 -2.24 -2.69
C TRP A 211 -8.18 -1.11 -2.65
N GLN A 212 -8.61 0.13 -2.83
CA GLN A 212 -7.72 1.30 -2.76
C GLN A 212 -7.07 1.41 -1.38
N ARG A 213 -7.81 1.06 -0.33
CA ARG A 213 -7.32 1.01 1.05
C ARG A 213 -6.35 -0.14 1.28
N CYS A 214 -6.61 -1.33 0.75
CA CYS A 214 -5.70 -2.48 0.83
C CYS A 214 -4.34 -2.16 0.18
N VAL A 215 -4.39 -1.55 -1.00
CA VAL A 215 -3.19 -1.13 -1.73
C VAL A 215 -2.46 0.01 -1.01
N ALA A 216 -3.17 1.05 -0.56
CA ALA A 216 -2.58 2.17 0.18
C ALA A 216 -1.99 1.73 1.54
N ALA A 217 -2.64 0.78 2.22
CA ALA A 217 -2.19 0.17 3.46
C ALA A 217 -0.83 -0.54 3.30
N LEU A 218 -0.74 -1.42 2.31
CA LEU A 218 0.47 -2.19 2.02
C LEU A 218 1.62 -1.27 1.59
N ALA A 219 1.29 -0.29 0.74
CA ALA A 219 2.19 0.78 0.35
C ALA A 219 2.77 1.55 1.54
N TRP A 220 1.89 2.05 2.42
CA TRP A 220 2.28 2.83 3.59
C TRP A 220 3.22 2.05 4.51
N PHE A 221 2.87 0.80 4.80
CA PHE A 221 3.68 -0.09 5.64
C PHE A 221 5.09 -0.28 5.08
N VAL A 222 5.22 -0.60 3.78
CA VAL A 222 6.51 -0.80 3.13
C VAL A 222 7.37 0.47 3.13
N THR A 223 6.77 1.66 3.09
CA THR A 223 7.51 2.94 3.11
C THR A 223 7.91 3.44 4.50
N GLN A 224 7.28 2.93 5.56
CA GLN A 224 7.50 3.36 6.94
C GLN A 224 8.60 2.58 7.67
N GLU A 225 8.97 1.40 7.15
CA GLU A 225 10.10 0.64 7.69
C GLU A 225 11.36 1.51 7.61
N PRO A 226 11.96 1.91 8.75
CA PRO A 226 13.24 2.60 8.72
C PRO A 226 14.18 1.67 7.98
N ALA A 227 14.77 2.14 6.88
CA ALA A 227 15.74 1.37 6.11
C ALA A 227 16.68 0.73 7.13
N VAL A 228 16.59 -0.60 7.29
CA VAL A 228 17.41 -1.34 8.25
C VAL A 228 18.81 -0.93 7.88
N VAL A 229 19.43 -0.08 8.71
CA VAL A 229 20.79 0.36 8.51
C VAL A 229 21.58 -0.90 8.75
N VAL A 230 21.83 -1.66 7.68
CA VAL A 230 22.74 -2.79 7.71
C VAL A 230 24.04 -2.17 8.21
N PRO A 231 24.46 -2.47 9.45
CA PRO A 231 25.66 -1.86 9.99
C PRO A 231 26.76 -2.14 8.98
N ALA A 232 27.41 -1.07 8.51
CA ALA A 232 28.52 -1.19 7.58
C ALA A 232 29.44 -2.30 8.11
N PRO A 233 29.90 -3.24 7.25
CA PRO A 233 30.77 -4.31 7.70
C PRO A 233 31.87 -3.67 8.54
N ARG A 234 31.98 -4.06 9.81
CA ARG A 234 33.01 -3.52 10.69
C ARG A 234 34.33 -3.75 9.98
N SER A 235 34.91 -2.69 9.43
CA SER A 235 36.29 -2.71 8.99
C SER A 235 37.07 -3.15 10.21
N THR A 236 37.61 -4.37 10.17
CA THR A 236 38.56 -4.85 11.16
C THR A 236 39.68 -3.84 11.14
N SER A 237 39.65 -2.92 12.12
CA SER A 237 40.70 -1.96 12.35
C SER A 237 41.93 -2.79 12.69
N THR A 238 42.86 -2.87 11.74
CA THR A 238 44.19 -3.38 11.98
C THR A 238 44.78 -2.50 13.07
N VAL A 239 44.85 -3.05 14.29
CA VAL A 239 45.50 -2.42 15.44
C VAL A 239 46.94 -2.09 15.01
N PRO A 240 47.35 -0.82 14.95
CA PRO A 240 48.76 -0.51 14.77
C PRO A 240 49.51 -1.02 15.98
N ALA A 241 50.55 -1.83 15.74
CA ALA A 241 51.44 -2.32 16.77
C ALA A 241 52.11 -1.13 17.47
N ASP A 242 51.78 -0.93 18.73
CA ASP A 242 52.41 0.06 19.61
C ASP A 242 53.90 -0.30 19.76
N HIS A 243 54.79 0.53 19.22
CA HIS A 243 56.21 0.49 19.52
C HIS A 243 56.50 1.50 20.63
N SER A 244 56.59 1.01 21.87
CA SER A 244 57.12 1.80 23.00
C SER A 244 58.63 1.96 22.90
N PRO A 245 59.18 3.17 23.10
CA PRO A 245 60.62 3.40 23.15
C PRO A 245 61.16 3.10 24.55
N ALA A 246 62.16 2.23 24.63
CA ALA A 246 62.99 2.07 25.82
C ALA A 246 64.08 3.15 25.82
N GLY A 247 63.94 4.16 26.68
CA GLY A 247 64.95 5.15 27.00
C GLY A 247 64.95 5.39 28.50
N GLU A 248 65.87 4.72 29.19
CA GLU A 248 66.05 4.66 30.64
C GLU A 248 66.91 5.85 31.13
N PRO A 249 66.68 6.39 32.35
CA PRO A 249 67.47 7.48 32.95
C PRO A 249 68.57 6.93 33.90
N PRO A 250 69.35 7.77 34.62
CA PRO A 250 69.87 9.11 34.34
C PRO A 250 71.33 9.11 33.83
#